data_AF-A0AAD7N1P8-F1
#
_entry.id   AF-A0AAD7N1P8-F1
#
_cell.length_a   1.000
_cell.length_b   1.000
_cell.length_c   1.000
_cell.angle_alpha   90.00
_cell.angle_beta   90.00
_cell.angle_gamma   90.00
#
_symmetry.space_group_name_H-M   'P 1'
#
loop_
_entity.id
_entity.type
_entity.pdbx_description
1 polymer ?
#
loop_
_entity_poly.entity_id
_entity_poly.type
_entity_poly.pdbx_seq_one_letter_code
_entity_poly.pdbx_strand_id
1 'polypeptide(L)'
;MGFLPWSQLTSLTLVGKGQRECMEVLVNVPNLVYCELVSWGDLADYPDVRLPRLETLVLVHLELVGYPWDIDYLAPFTTPALRRLQLPDTYLGLDPIGCLASFVSRSACTIQELCITGQRTVPKTAYRRAFPTSAVSFNTKLVDWESDKADRIRRDGRISIAAFESSWNTRRPGQA
;
A
#
# COMPACT_ATOMS: atom_id res chain seq x y z
N MET A 1 22.83 1.91 -21.90
CA MET A 1 22.11 2.66 -20.85
C MET A 1 22.32 1.92 -19.54
N GLY A 2 22.84 2.57 -18.51
CA GLY A 2 23.00 1.94 -17.19
C GLY A 2 21.65 1.90 -16.49
N PHE A 3 21.16 0.72 -16.17
CA PHE A 3 19.99 0.59 -15.31
C PHE A 3 20.41 0.92 -13.87
N LEU A 4 19.63 1.78 -13.20
CA LEU A 4 19.86 2.10 -11.80
C LEU A 4 19.59 0.83 -10.96
N PRO A 5 20.51 0.38 -10.09
CA PRO A 5 20.30 -0.81 -9.29
C PRO A 5 19.10 -0.63 -8.35
N TRP A 6 18.12 -1.55 -8.40
CA TRP A 6 16.93 -1.52 -7.54
C TRP A 6 17.29 -1.42 -6.04
N SER A 7 18.39 -2.04 -5.62
CA SER A 7 18.88 -1.98 -4.25
C SER A 7 19.30 -0.58 -3.78
N GLN A 8 19.49 0.39 -4.67
CA GLN A 8 19.82 1.78 -4.30
C GLN A 8 18.58 2.65 -4.08
N LEU A 9 17.39 2.16 -4.42
CA LEU A 9 16.15 2.91 -4.22
C LEU A 9 15.79 2.97 -2.74
N THR A 10 15.53 4.18 -2.27
CA THR A 10 15.05 4.48 -0.91
C THR A 10 13.60 4.94 -0.88
N SER A 11 13.06 5.36 -2.01
CA SER A 11 11.67 5.76 -2.17
C SER A 11 11.13 5.17 -3.46
N LEU A 12 9.94 4.57 -3.39
CA LEU A 12 9.27 4.00 -4.54
C LEU A 12 7.76 4.27 -4.48
N THR A 13 7.23 4.79 -5.58
CA THR A 13 5.78 4.87 -5.81
C THR A 13 5.47 3.98 -6.99
N LEU A 14 4.67 2.93 -6.79
CA LEU A 14 4.16 2.06 -7.85
C LEU A 14 2.71 2.44 -8.12
N VAL A 15 2.44 2.85 -9.35
CA VAL A 15 1.09 3.25 -9.78
C VAL A 15 0.63 2.37 -10.90
N GLY A 16 -0.60 1.87 -10.77
CA GLY A 16 -1.30 1.25 -11.88
C GLY A 16 -0.83 -0.17 -12.16
N LYS A 17 -0.45 -0.90 -11.11
CA LYS A 17 0.10 -2.24 -11.23
C LYS A 17 -0.76 -3.22 -10.46
N GLY A 18 -0.89 -4.43 -11.03
CA GLY A 18 -1.48 -5.55 -10.30
C GLY A 18 -0.68 -5.78 -9.02
N GLN A 19 -1.35 -6.10 -7.92
CA GLN A 19 -0.67 -6.19 -6.64
C GLN A 19 0.47 -7.22 -6.62
N ARG A 20 0.36 -8.31 -7.38
CA ARG A 20 1.44 -9.29 -7.55
C ARG A 20 2.71 -8.68 -8.15
N GLU A 21 2.56 -7.93 -9.23
CA GLU A 21 3.68 -7.25 -9.87
C GLU A 21 4.33 -6.24 -8.91
N CYS A 22 3.52 -5.56 -8.09
CA CYS A 22 4.05 -4.71 -7.03
C CYS A 22 4.92 -5.50 -6.05
N MET A 23 4.43 -6.64 -5.55
CA MET A 23 5.21 -7.46 -4.60
C MET A 23 6.50 -7.99 -5.22
N GLU A 24 6.47 -8.44 -6.46
CA GLU A 24 7.65 -8.92 -7.20
C GLU A 24 8.72 -7.82 -7.32
N VAL A 25 8.31 -6.57 -7.57
CA VAL A 25 9.23 -5.42 -7.55
C VAL A 25 9.77 -5.18 -6.13
N LEU A 26 8.91 -5.24 -5.11
CA LEU A 26 9.28 -4.92 -3.72
C LEU A 26 10.33 -5.86 -3.13
N VAL A 27 10.35 -7.13 -3.56
CA VAL A 27 11.39 -8.10 -3.17
C VAL A 27 12.80 -7.63 -3.58
N ASN A 28 12.91 -6.80 -4.64
CA ASN A 28 14.18 -6.36 -5.20
C ASN A 28 14.69 -5.02 -4.64
N VAL A 29 13.98 -4.38 -3.71
CA VAL A 29 14.26 -3.03 -3.19
C VAL A 29 14.38 -3.00 -1.65
N PRO A 30 15.33 -3.76 -1.07
CA PRO A 30 15.41 -3.94 0.40
C PRO A 30 15.75 -2.66 1.18
N ASN A 31 16.25 -1.63 0.51
CA ASN A 31 16.65 -0.36 1.12
C ASN A 31 15.57 0.72 1.09
N LEU A 32 14.32 0.37 0.74
CA LEU A 32 13.21 1.31 0.81
C LEU A 32 12.98 1.82 2.23
N VAL A 33 12.81 3.13 2.32
CA VAL A 33 12.40 3.90 3.48
C VAL A 33 10.96 4.39 3.30
N TYR A 34 10.58 4.71 2.06
CA TYR A 34 9.22 5.12 1.68
C TYR A 34 8.67 4.23 0.56
N CYS A 35 7.43 3.78 0.72
CA CYS A 35 6.72 3.04 -0.31
C CYS A 35 5.27 3.51 -0.43
N GLU A 36 4.84 3.75 -1.66
CA GLU A 36 3.45 4.04 -1.98
C GLU A 36 2.97 3.10 -3.09
N LEU A 37 1.90 2.35 -2.82
CA LEU A 37 1.34 1.36 -3.72
C LEU A 37 -0.07 1.78 -4.09
N VAL A 38 -0.25 2.13 -5.36
CA VAL A 38 -1.55 2.36 -5.98
C VAL A 38 -1.82 1.16 -6.87
N SER A 39 -2.48 0.15 -6.31
CA SER A 39 -2.66 -1.16 -6.94
C SER A 39 -4.10 -1.63 -6.94
N TRP A 40 -4.37 -2.62 -7.78
CA TRP A 40 -5.62 -3.38 -7.84
C TRP A 40 -5.31 -4.88 -7.87
N GLY A 41 -6.35 -5.69 -7.68
CA GLY A 41 -6.27 -7.14 -7.84
C GLY A 41 -6.54 -7.94 -6.57
N ASP A 42 -6.61 -9.25 -6.76
CA ASP A 42 -6.88 -10.24 -5.70
C ASP A 42 -5.58 -10.72 -5.04
N LEU A 43 -5.66 -11.16 -3.79
CA LEU A 43 -4.53 -11.43 -2.92
C LEU A 43 -3.97 -12.86 -2.90
N ALA A 44 -4.27 -13.68 -3.92
CA ALA A 44 -3.79 -15.06 -3.94
C ALA A 44 -2.27 -15.15 -4.21
N ASP A 45 -1.56 -15.87 -3.34
CA ASP A 45 -0.17 -16.36 -3.49
C ASP A 45 0.92 -15.30 -3.72
N TYR A 46 1.09 -14.37 -2.77
CA TYR A 46 2.22 -13.44 -2.84
C TYR A 46 3.50 -13.95 -2.22
N PRO A 47 4.65 -13.50 -2.74
CA PRO A 47 5.91 -13.65 -2.02
C PRO A 47 5.89 -12.84 -0.72
N ASP A 48 6.58 -13.35 0.30
CA ASP A 48 6.89 -12.59 1.50
C ASP A 48 7.77 -11.38 1.16
N VAL A 49 7.28 -10.18 1.46
CA VAL A 49 7.96 -8.91 1.21
C VAL A 49 8.59 -8.40 2.51
N ARG A 50 9.92 -8.47 2.60
CA ARG A 50 10.70 -7.98 3.73
C ARG A 50 11.34 -6.64 3.39
N LEU A 51 10.91 -5.57 4.05
CA LEU A 51 11.46 -4.23 3.86
C LEU A 51 11.96 -3.68 5.20
N PRO A 52 13.18 -4.07 5.63
CA PRO A 52 13.67 -3.83 6.99
C PRO A 52 13.88 -2.35 7.32
N ARG A 53 14.01 -1.49 6.31
CA ARG A 53 14.23 -0.05 6.46
C ARG A 53 12.98 0.80 6.20
N LEU A 54 11.85 0.17 5.89
CA LEU A 54 10.65 0.90 5.49
C LEU A 54 10.04 1.61 6.69
N GLU A 55 10.03 2.93 6.65
CA GLU A 55 9.47 3.78 7.71
C GLU A 55 8.04 4.24 7.38
N THR A 56 7.74 4.42 6.09
CA THR A 56 6.42 4.88 5.62
C THR A 56 5.88 3.96 4.54
N LEU A 57 4.67 3.43 4.77
CA LEU A 57 3.90 2.66 3.81
C LEU A 57 2.55 3.33 3.56
N VAL A 58 2.28 3.63 2.30
CA VAL A 58 1.01 4.19 1.84
C VAL A 58 0.39 3.20 0.86
N LEU A 59 -0.76 2.66 1.22
CA LEU A 59 -1.57 1.83 0.35
C LEU A 59 -2.75 2.67 -0.15
N VAL A 60 -2.97 2.64 -1.45
CA VAL A 60 -4.08 3.33 -2.11
C VAL A 60 -4.84 2.31 -2.94
N HIS A 61 -6.14 2.26 -2.74
CA HIS A 61 -7.02 1.42 -3.53
C HIS A 61 -7.65 2.23 -4.66
N LEU A 62 -7.57 1.69 -5.87
CA LEU A 62 -8.40 2.11 -6.99
C LEU A 62 -9.61 1.17 -6.99
N GLU A 63 -10.76 1.67 -6.53
CA GLU A 63 -11.99 0.88 -6.35
C GLU A 63 -12.35 0.06 -7.59
N LEU A 64 -12.48 -1.26 -7.40
CA LEU A 64 -13.26 -2.12 -8.28
C LEU A 64 -14.45 -2.64 -7.46
N VAL A 65 -15.64 -2.22 -7.87
CA VAL A 65 -16.91 -2.65 -7.26
C VAL A 65 -16.98 -4.19 -7.24
N GLY A 66 -17.20 -4.77 -6.05
CA GLY A 66 -17.51 -6.20 -5.90
C GLY A 66 -16.39 -7.11 -5.40
N TYR A 67 -15.28 -6.58 -4.89
CA TYR A 67 -14.24 -7.42 -4.27
C TYR A 67 -14.66 -7.98 -2.90
N PRO A 68 -14.27 -9.23 -2.57
CA PRO A 68 -14.57 -9.84 -1.28
C PRO A 68 -13.99 -9.02 -0.13
N TRP A 69 -14.80 -8.78 0.89
CA TRP A 69 -14.46 -7.93 2.04
C TRP A 69 -13.57 -8.61 3.09
N ASP A 70 -13.01 -9.78 2.80
CA ASP A 70 -12.29 -10.59 3.78
C ASP A 70 -10.87 -10.90 3.31
N ILE A 71 -10.09 -9.85 3.06
CA ILE A 71 -8.70 -10.04 2.70
C ILE A 71 -7.75 -9.07 3.43
N ASP A 72 -6.69 -9.65 4.00
CA ASP A 72 -5.61 -8.95 4.70
C ASP A 72 -4.52 -8.55 3.70
N TYR A 73 -4.56 -7.30 3.24
CA TYR A 73 -3.57 -6.74 2.32
C TYR A 73 -2.20 -6.53 2.98
N LEU A 74 -2.11 -6.59 4.31
CA LEU A 74 -0.87 -6.42 5.05
C LEU A 74 -0.13 -7.75 5.25
N ALA A 75 -0.80 -8.89 5.08
CA ALA A 75 -0.24 -10.23 5.29
C ALA A 75 1.15 -10.43 4.67
N PRO A 76 1.43 -10.03 3.40
CA PRO A 76 2.73 -10.27 2.77
C PRO A 76 3.89 -9.45 3.35
N PHE A 77 3.60 -8.40 4.12
CA PHE A 77 4.62 -7.46 4.55
C PHE A 77 5.23 -7.81 5.91
N THR A 78 6.55 -7.65 6.01
CA THR A 78 7.32 -7.59 7.25
C THR A 78 8.20 -6.33 7.25
N THR A 79 7.84 -5.35 8.09
CA THR A 79 8.41 -3.99 8.05
C THR A 79 8.78 -3.47 9.46
N PRO A 80 9.87 -3.98 10.08
CA PRO A 80 10.21 -3.67 11.48
C PRO A 80 10.48 -2.19 11.77
N ALA A 81 10.93 -1.42 10.79
CA ALA A 81 11.16 0.01 10.93
C ALA A 81 9.90 0.87 10.72
N LEU A 82 8.73 0.27 10.46
CA LEU A 82 7.55 1.03 10.06
C LEU A 82 7.05 1.91 11.20
N ARG A 83 6.88 3.20 10.89
CA ARG A 83 6.35 4.22 11.81
C ARG A 83 5.06 4.85 11.30
N ARG A 84 4.91 4.96 9.97
CA ARG A 84 3.74 5.59 9.35
C ARG A 84 3.05 4.61 8.43
N LEU A 85 1.77 4.39 8.68
CA LEU A 85 0.93 3.53 7.88
C LEU A 85 -0.32 4.29 7.44
N GLN A 86 -0.53 4.35 6.13
CA GLN A 86 -1.78 4.83 5.55
C GLN A 86 -2.38 3.74 4.67
N LEU A 87 -3.65 3.42 4.88
CA LEU A 87 -4.36 2.46 4.03
C LEU A 87 -5.88 2.64 4.10
N PRO A 88 -6.61 2.13 3.11
CA PRO A 88 -8.07 2.07 3.15
C PRO A 88 -8.54 1.10 4.21
N ASP A 89 -9.67 1.40 4.85
CA ASP A 89 -10.31 0.48 5.80
C ASP A 89 -10.66 -0.87 5.14
N THR A 90 -11.00 -0.86 3.84
CA THR A 90 -11.30 -2.06 3.06
C THR A 90 -10.12 -3.03 2.91
N TYR A 91 -8.89 -2.60 3.20
CA TYR A 91 -7.70 -3.46 3.13
C TYR A 91 -7.49 -4.31 4.38
N LEU A 92 -8.32 -4.10 5.39
CA LEU A 92 -8.18 -4.70 6.71
C LEU A 92 -9.16 -5.86 6.96
N GLY A 93 -9.97 -6.23 5.96
CA GLY A 93 -10.90 -7.34 6.05
C GLY A 93 -12.08 -7.09 7.00
N LEU A 94 -12.66 -8.18 7.53
CA LEU A 94 -13.81 -8.13 8.44
C LEU A 94 -13.44 -7.75 9.89
N ASP A 95 -12.19 -7.99 10.30
CA ASP A 95 -11.66 -7.57 11.61
C ASP A 95 -10.45 -6.63 11.44
N PRO A 96 -10.71 -5.31 11.27
CA PRO A 96 -9.62 -4.40 11.02
C PRO A 96 -8.62 -4.25 12.17
N ILE A 97 -9.09 -4.42 13.40
CA ILE A 97 -8.25 -4.27 14.59
C ILE A 97 -7.34 -5.49 14.75
N GLY A 98 -7.90 -6.70 14.59
CA GLY A 98 -7.13 -7.94 14.60
C GLY A 98 -6.11 -7.99 13.47
N CYS A 99 -6.47 -7.53 12.27
CA CYS A 99 -5.58 -7.42 11.13
C CYS A 99 -4.37 -6.52 11.43
N LEU A 100 -4.60 -5.28 11.90
CA LEU A 100 -3.53 -4.36 12.27
C LEU A 100 -2.67 -4.88 13.42
N ALA A 101 -3.28 -5.48 14.45
CA ALA A 101 -2.54 -6.05 15.58
C ALA A 101 -1.64 -7.21 15.14
N SER A 102 -2.14 -8.08 14.26
CA SER A 102 -1.39 -9.20 13.69
C SER A 102 -0.22 -8.70 12.83
N PHE A 103 -0.45 -7.67 12.02
CA PHE A 103 0.60 -7.02 11.24
C PHE A 103 1.70 -6.41 12.12
N VAL A 104 1.34 -5.66 13.16
CA VAL A 104 2.30 -5.06 14.10
C VAL A 104 3.09 -6.13 14.84
N SER A 105 2.43 -7.19 15.30
CA SER A 105 3.09 -8.33 15.96
C SER A 105 4.05 -9.05 15.03
N ARG A 106 3.65 -9.34 13.79
CA ARG A 106 4.48 -10.03 12.79
C ARG A 106 5.69 -9.19 12.37
N SER A 107 5.47 -7.89 12.16
CA SER A 107 6.54 -6.97 11.75
C SER A 107 7.44 -6.54 12.91
N ALA A 108 7.02 -6.75 14.16
CA ALA A 108 7.68 -6.22 15.35
C ALA A 108 7.94 -4.70 15.28
N CYS A 109 7.01 -3.96 14.67
CA CYS A 109 7.12 -2.52 14.47
C CYS A 109 6.35 -1.74 15.55
N THR A 110 6.49 -0.41 15.56
CA THR A 110 5.69 0.46 16.42
C THR A 110 5.15 1.61 15.59
N ILE A 111 3.85 1.54 15.29
CA ILE A 111 3.18 2.55 14.48
C ILE A 111 3.05 3.84 15.31
N GLN A 112 3.61 4.93 14.79
CA GLN A 112 3.52 6.26 15.37
C GLN A 112 2.37 7.05 14.74
N GLU A 113 2.12 6.85 13.44
CA GLU A 113 1.05 7.52 12.70
C GLU A 113 0.24 6.47 11.92
N LEU A 114 -1.06 6.41 12.19
CA LEU A 114 -2.00 5.53 11.50
C LEU A 114 -3.09 6.36 10.83
N CYS A 115 -3.17 6.30 9.50
CA CYS A 115 -4.19 6.99 8.72
C CYS A 115 -5.08 5.97 8.02
N ILE A 116 -6.36 5.91 8.43
CA ILE A 116 -7.37 5.08 7.77
C ILE A 116 -8.13 5.92 6.75
N THR A 117 -8.15 5.47 5.50
CA THR A 117 -8.86 6.15 4.40
C THR A 117 -10.16 5.43 4.02
N GLY A 118 -11.07 6.16 3.36
CA GLY A 118 -12.31 5.60 2.82
C GLY A 118 -13.45 5.43 3.85
N GLN A 119 -14.43 4.59 3.50
CA GLN A 119 -15.56 4.26 4.36
C GLN A 119 -15.12 3.23 5.41
N ARG A 120 -15.48 3.47 6.66
CA ARG A 120 -15.03 2.66 7.80
C ARG A 120 -16.04 1.60 8.16
N THR A 121 -15.58 0.38 8.35
CA THR A 121 -16.35 -0.76 8.85
C THR A 121 -16.50 -0.72 10.38
N VAL A 122 -15.55 -0.09 11.09
CA VAL A 122 -15.57 0.02 12.57
C VAL A 122 -15.52 1.47 13.10
N PRO A 123 -16.00 1.73 14.34
CA PRO A 123 -15.95 3.06 14.94
C PRO A 123 -14.52 3.59 15.16
N LYS A 124 -14.32 4.92 15.03
CA LYS A 124 -13.01 5.58 15.25
C LYS A 124 -12.41 5.29 16.63
N THR A 125 -13.27 5.11 17.61
CA THR A 125 -12.89 4.83 19.01
C THR A 125 -12.22 3.47 19.16
N ALA A 126 -12.55 2.49 18.31
CA ALA A 126 -11.92 1.16 18.33
C ALA A 126 -10.43 1.27 17.96
N TYR A 127 -10.12 1.93 16.85
CA TYR A 127 -8.74 2.18 16.41
C TYR A 127 -7.91 2.90 17.48
N ARG A 128 -8.45 3.98 18.07
CA ARG A 128 -7.73 4.75 19.11
C ARG A 128 -7.49 3.95 20.38
N ARG A 129 -8.41 3.04 20.74
CA ARG A 129 -8.24 2.16 21.89
C ARG A 129 -7.15 1.10 21.63
N ALA A 130 -7.12 0.55 20.42
CA ALA A 130 -6.13 -0.46 20.03
C ALA A 130 -4.71 0.14 19.86
N PHE A 131 -4.63 1.40 19.43
CA PHE A 131 -3.38 2.11 19.16
C PHE A 131 -3.29 3.41 19.98
N PRO A 132 -3.21 3.33 21.32
CA PRO A 132 -3.32 4.49 22.20
C PRO A 132 -2.11 5.43 22.14
N THR A 133 -0.94 4.92 21.72
CA THR A 133 0.29 5.71 21.57
C THR A 133 0.48 6.27 20.17
N SER A 134 -0.36 5.87 19.21
CA SER A 134 -0.27 6.29 17.82
C SER A 134 -1.16 7.51 17.56
N ALA A 135 -0.69 8.43 16.71
CA ALA A 135 -1.53 9.47 16.14
C ALA A 135 -2.47 8.84 15.09
N VAL A 136 -3.71 8.56 15.50
CA VAL A 136 -4.73 7.95 14.63
C VAL A 136 -5.58 9.04 13.95
N SER A 137 -5.48 9.13 12.62
CA SER A 137 -6.25 10.03 11.77
C SER A 137 -7.16 9.26 10.79
N PHE A 138 -8.16 9.97 10.27
CA PHE A 138 -9.12 9.40 9.34
C PHE A 138 -9.33 10.36 8.18
N ASN A 139 -9.24 9.86 6.95
CA ASN A 139 -9.48 10.65 5.75
C ASN A 139 -10.63 10.03 4.94
N THR A 140 -11.75 10.74 4.89
CA THR A 140 -12.93 10.30 4.12
C THR A 140 -12.81 10.65 2.64
N LYS A 141 -11.89 11.54 2.27
CA LYS A 141 -11.58 11.77 0.88
C LYS A 141 -10.77 10.57 0.41
N LEU A 142 -11.37 9.76 -0.46
CA LEU A 142 -10.56 9.07 -1.46
C LEU A 142 -9.72 10.16 -2.08
N VAL A 143 -8.40 10.06 -1.91
CA VAL A 143 -7.49 11.06 -2.47
C VAL A 143 -7.87 11.17 -3.93
N ASP A 144 -8.23 12.37 -4.38
CA ASP A 144 -8.37 12.64 -5.81
C ASP A 144 -6.97 12.54 -6.39
N TRP A 145 -6.58 11.29 -6.66
CA TRP A 145 -5.20 10.89 -6.83
C TRP A 145 -4.60 11.59 -8.05
N GLU A 146 -5.42 11.94 -9.04
CA GLU A 146 -5.01 12.68 -10.23
C GLU A 146 -4.58 14.10 -9.87
N SER A 147 -5.36 14.79 -9.03
CA SER A 147 -5.10 16.17 -8.62
C SER A 147 -3.90 16.27 -7.66
N ASP A 148 -3.72 15.32 -6.73
CA ASP A 148 -2.66 15.37 -5.70
C ASP A 148 -1.31 14.83 -6.21
N LYS A 149 -1.31 13.93 -7.19
CA LYS A 149 -0.08 13.33 -7.75
C LYS A 149 0.84 14.35 -8.41
N ALA A 150 0.27 15.31 -9.15
CA ALA A 150 1.07 16.34 -9.83
C ALA A 150 1.86 17.21 -8.85
N ASP A 151 1.29 17.49 -7.67
CA ASP A 151 1.93 18.28 -6.62
C ASP A 151 2.95 17.46 -5.83
N ARG A 152 2.68 16.17 -5.57
CA ARG A 152 3.58 15.28 -4.83
C ARG A 152 4.86 14.95 -5.60
N ILE A 153 4.77 14.68 -6.90
CA ILE A 153 5.95 14.40 -7.75
C ILE A 153 6.90 15.62 -7.79
N ARG A 154 6.36 16.83 -7.74
CA ARG A 154 7.15 18.07 -7.80
C ARG A 154 7.88 18.43 -6.50
N ARG A 155 7.35 18.05 -5.34
CA ARG A 155 7.86 18.53 -4.05
C ARG A 155 9.09 17.78 -3.52
N ASP A 156 9.19 16.47 -3.73
CA ASP A 156 10.11 15.66 -2.91
C ASP A 156 11.34 15.12 -3.66
N GLY A 157 11.55 15.46 -4.94
CA GLY A 157 12.69 14.94 -5.72
C GLY A 157 12.72 13.41 -5.81
N ARG A 158 11.56 12.76 -5.60
CA ARG A 158 11.42 11.29 -5.56
C ARG A 158 11.35 10.73 -6.97
N ILE A 159 11.97 9.56 -7.15
CA ILE A 159 11.81 8.78 -8.37
C ILE A 159 10.42 8.14 -8.34
N SER A 160 9.49 8.71 -9.08
CA SER A 160 8.19 8.08 -9.35
C SER A 160 8.33 7.24 -10.61
N ILE A 161 8.39 5.92 -10.45
CA ILE A 161 8.27 5.00 -11.59
C ILE A 161 6.78 4.79 -11.82
N ALA A 162 6.16 5.68 -12.59
CA ALA A 162 4.85 5.41 -13.15
C ALA A 162 5.03 4.42 -14.30
N ALA A 163 4.75 3.14 -14.06
CA ALA A 163 4.64 2.16 -15.13
C ALA A 163 3.29 2.39 -15.84
N PHE A 164 3.29 3.31 -16.81
CA PHE A 164 2.13 3.54 -17.67
C PHE A 164 2.11 2.44 -18.73
N GLU A 165 1.44 1.32 -18.45
CA GLU A 165 1.09 0.37 -19.50
C GLU A 165 -0.10 0.90 -20.29
N SER A 166 0.22 1.57 -21.40
CA SER A 166 -0.72 1.93 -22.46
C SER A 166 -1.20 0.69 -23.22
N SER A 167 -1.85 -0.27 -22.54
CA SER A 167 -2.41 -1.46 -23.19
C SER A 167 -3.70 -1.95 -22.52
N TRP A 168 -4.63 -1.05 -22.21
CA TRP A 168 -6.06 -1.39 -22.17
C TRP A 168 -6.66 -1.26 -23.58
N ASN A 169 -6.11 -1.97 -24.57
CA ASN A 169 -6.79 -2.27 -25.86
C ASN A 169 -5.97 -3.20 -26.77
N THR A 170 -5.80 -4.45 -26.37
CA THR A 170 -5.69 -5.53 -27.36
C THR A 170 -6.91 -6.42 -27.23
N ARG A 171 -7.87 -6.11 -28.10
CA ARG A 171 -8.99 -6.96 -28.53
C ARG A 171 -8.65 -8.44 -28.35
N ARG A 172 -9.47 -9.20 -27.62
CA ARG A 172 -9.51 -10.65 -27.77
C ARG A 172 -9.94 -10.94 -29.21
N PRO A 173 -9.11 -11.51 -30.10
CA PRO A 173 -9.57 -12.04 -31.36
C PRO A 173 -10.06 -13.47 -31.11
N GLY A 174 -11.34 -13.74 -31.40
CA GLY A 174 -11.84 -15.10 -31.61
C GLY A 174 -12.57 -15.73 -30.43
N GLN A 175 -13.86 -15.44 -30.33
CA GLN A 175 -14.86 -16.45 -29.99
C GLN A 175 -16.03 -16.28 -30.97
N ALA A 176 -15.97 -17.07 -32.04
CA ALA A 176 -17.10 -17.54 -32.84
C ALA A 176 -16.74 -18.96 -33.28
#